data_AF-A0A2S8FPM9-F1
#
_entry.id   AF-A0A2S8FPM9-F1
#
_cell.length_a   1.000
_cell.length_b   1.000
_cell.length_c   1.000
_cell.angle_alpha   90.00
_cell.angle_beta   90.00
_cell.angle_gamma   90.00
#
_symmetry.space_group_name_H-M   'P 1'
#
loop_
_entity.id
_entity.type
_entity.pdbx_description
1 polymer ?
#
loop_
_entity_poly.entity_id
_entity_poly.type
_entity_poly.pdbx_seq_one_letter_code
_entity_poly.pdbx_strand_id
1 'polypeptide(L)'
;MNATENKLPDLRKLNQRLAFNSVRVQAFLEGLSPRLDSLVEAVSSGNMAEVGRLSHFIYRCCDVYGYEELATMAGEVCEAAAGCETQDVVGRKVIRLVGAFARTSNQAVAAT
;
A
#
# COMPACT_ATOMS: atom_id res chain seq x y z
N MET A 1 44.22 27.70 -5.82
CA MET A 1 43.91 26.26 -5.66
C MET A 1 42.98 26.14 -4.45
N ASN A 2 41.65 26.06 -4.65
CA ASN A 2 40.70 25.89 -3.55
C ASN A 2 40.23 24.43 -3.52
N ALA A 3 40.55 23.76 -2.42
CA ALA A 3 40.16 22.38 -2.17
C ALA A 3 38.63 22.29 -2.09
N THR A 4 38.04 21.47 -2.95
CA THR A 4 36.65 21.01 -2.82
C THR A 4 36.49 20.31 -1.47
N GLU A 5 35.79 20.96 -0.53
CA GLU A 5 35.33 20.34 0.72
C GLU A 5 34.46 19.12 0.39
N ASN A 6 35.08 17.94 0.44
CA ASN A 6 34.40 16.68 0.22
C ASN A 6 33.64 16.32 1.51
N LYS A 7 32.46 16.91 1.71
CA LYS A 7 31.55 16.56 2.82
C LYS A 7 30.93 15.19 2.51
N LEU A 8 31.67 14.13 2.84
CA LEU A 8 31.14 12.77 2.82
C LEU A 8 29.85 12.73 3.67
N PRO A 9 28.76 12.12 3.17
CA PRO A 9 27.50 12.04 3.91
C PRO A 9 27.72 11.35 5.26
N ASP A 10 27.10 11.89 6.31
CA ASP A 10 27.10 11.26 7.63
C ASP A 10 26.31 9.95 7.57
N LEU A 11 27.04 8.85 7.43
CA LEU A 11 26.50 7.50 7.31
C LEU A 11 25.63 7.12 8.51
N ARG A 12 25.88 7.65 9.70
CA ARG A 12 25.06 7.37 10.90
C ARG A 12 23.69 8.02 10.79
N LYS A 13 23.62 9.27 10.33
CA LYS A 13 22.34 9.97 10.08
C LYS A 13 21.55 9.31 8.96
N LEU A 14 22.23 8.87 7.90
CA LEU A 14 21.59 8.10 6.82
C LEU A 14 21.01 6.78 7.35
N ASN A 15 21.79 6.03 8.15
CA ASN A 15 21.35 4.76 8.71
C ASN A 15 20.18 4.93 9.69
N GLN A 16 20.21 5.98 10.54
CA GLN A 16 19.08 6.33 11.42
C GLN A 16 17.82 6.71 10.62
N ARG A 17 17.95 7.44 9.52
CA ARG A 17 16.81 7.79 8.65
C ARG A 17 16.25 6.56 7.95
N LEU A 18 17.10 5.65 7.48
CA LEU A 18 16.71 4.37 6.90
C LEU A 18 15.94 3.52 7.92
N ALA A 19 16.47 3.35 9.12
CA ALA A 19 15.83 2.60 10.20
C ALA A 19 14.48 3.22 10.64
N PHE A 20 14.39 4.55 10.70
CA PHE A 20 13.12 5.22 11.01
C PHE A 20 12.07 5.03 9.91
N ASN A 21 12.50 5.08 8.65
CA ASN A 21 11.62 4.86 7.51
C ASN A 21 11.15 3.40 7.44
N SER A 22 12.00 2.42 7.76
CA SER A 22 11.60 1.00 7.78
C SER A 22 10.55 0.71 8.84
N VAL A 23 10.69 1.27 10.06
CA VAL A 23 9.67 1.13 11.12
C VAL A 23 8.32 1.72 10.70
N ARG A 24 8.32 2.89 10.05
CA ARG A 24 7.08 3.53 9.56
C ARG A 24 6.40 2.74 8.45
N VAL A 25 7.20 2.15 7.57
CA VAL A 25 6.73 1.27 6.49
C VAL A 25 6.08 0.02 7.08
N GLN A 26 6.71 -0.62 8.06
CA GLN A 26 6.18 -1.84 8.66
C GLN A 26 4.88 -1.58 9.43
N ALA A 27 4.83 -0.52 10.23
CA ALA A 27 3.60 -0.10 10.92
C ALA A 27 2.46 0.24 9.94
N PHE A 28 2.78 0.78 8.76
CA PHE A 28 1.80 1.02 7.71
C PHE A 28 1.23 -0.29 7.15
N LEU A 29 2.10 -1.24 6.79
CA LEU A 29 1.68 -2.53 6.24
C LEU A 29 0.85 -3.33 7.27
N GLU A 30 1.27 -3.33 8.53
CA GLU A 30 0.50 -3.94 9.63
C GLU A 30 -0.89 -3.30 9.79
N GLY A 31 -0.98 -1.98 9.66
CA GLY A 31 -2.26 -1.25 9.71
C GLY A 31 -3.15 -1.47 8.48
N LEU A 32 -2.58 -1.90 7.35
CA LEU A 32 -3.31 -2.13 6.10
C LEU A 32 -4.00 -3.49 6.05
N SER A 33 -3.42 -4.51 6.70
CA SER A 33 -3.97 -5.88 6.76
C SER A 33 -5.45 -5.92 7.20
N PRO A 34 -5.86 -5.34 8.35
CA PRO A 34 -7.26 -5.40 8.77
C PRO A 34 -8.20 -4.64 7.81
N ARG A 35 -7.69 -3.67 7.05
CA ARG A 35 -8.49 -2.93 6.05
C ARG A 35 -8.74 -3.75 4.80
N LEU A 36 -7.76 -4.57 4.40
CA LEU A 36 -7.93 -5.53 3.32
C LEU A 36 -8.91 -6.64 3.70
N ASP A 37 -8.89 -7.10 4.96
CA ASP A 37 -9.88 -8.07 5.45
C ASP A 37 -11.30 -7.50 5.40
N SER A 38 -11.50 -6.27 5.90
CA SER A 38 -12.79 -5.57 5.78
C SER A 38 -13.22 -5.35 4.33
N LEU A 39 -12.28 -5.11 3.41
CA LEU A 39 -12.57 -4.95 1.98
C LEU A 39 -13.08 -6.26 1.37
N VAL A 40 -12.46 -7.39 1.72
CA VAL A 40 -12.91 -8.73 1.28
C VAL A 40 -14.30 -9.03 1.82
N GLU A 41 -14.58 -8.70 3.07
CA GLU A 41 -15.91 -8.85 3.67
C GLU A 41 -16.96 -7.94 3.01
N ALA A 42 -16.60 -6.70 2.67
CA ALA A 42 -17.48 -5.79 1.94
C ALA A 42 -17.83 -6.33 0.55
N VAL A 43 -16.85 -6.96 -0.14
CA VAL A 43 -17.10 -7.62 -1.41
C VAL A 43 -18.01 -8.84 -1.24
N SER A 44 -17.78 -9.69 -0.23
CA SER A 44 -18.57 -10.91 -0.03
C SER A 44 -20.03 -10.60 0.35
N SER A 45 -20.26 -9.52 1.09
CA SER A 45 -21.58 -9.01 1.44
C SER A 45 -22.27 -8.21 0.31
N GLY A 46 -21.59 -7.99 -0.82
CA GLY A 46 -22.13 -7.23 -1.95
C GLY A 46 -22.25 -5.72 -1.70
N ASN A 47 -21.61 -5.20 -0.65
CA ASN A 47 -21.70 -3.80 -0.26
C ASN A 47 -20.72 -2.93 -1.06
N MET A 48 -21.08 -2.60 -2.31
CA MET A 48 -20.21 -1.85 -3.23
C MET A 48 -19.89 -0.43 -2.75
N ALA A 49 -20.77 0.20 -1.97
CA ALA A 49 -20.49 1.50 -1.36
C ALA A 49 -19.33 1.41 -0.37
N GLU A 50 -19.31 0.36 0.47
CA GLU A 50 -18.24 0.12 1.42
C GLU A 50 -16.95 -0.32 0.73
N VAL A 51 -17.05 -1.14 -0.33
CA VAL A 51 -15.90 -1.48 -1.19
C VAL A 51 -15.25 -0.22 -1.74
N GLY A 52 -16.03 0.72 -2.30
CA GLY A 52 -15.52 1.99 -2.81
C GLY A 52 -14.83 2.82 -1.72
N ARG A 53 -15.44 2.93 -0.53
CA ARG A 53 -14.87 3.68 0.59
C ARG A 53 -13.55 3.09 1.08
N LEU A 54 -13.49 1.77 1.27
CA LEU A 54 -12.30 1.07 1.76
C LEU A 54 -11.18 1.06 0.72
N SER A 55 -11.49 0.80 -0.55
CA SER A 55 -10.51 0.83 -1.64
C SER A 55 -9.93 2.22 -1.87
N HIS A 56 -10.75 3.28 -1.82
CA HIS A 56 -10.26 4.64 -1.87
C HIS A 56 -9.34 5.00 -0.68
N PHE A 57 -9.69 4.56 0.54
CA PHE A 57 -8.83 4.74 1.70
C PHE A 57 -7.46 4.06 1.49
N ILE A 58 -7.45 2.80 1.05
CA ILE A 58 -6.24 2.04 0.76
C ILE A 58 -5.41 2.73 -0.32
N TYR A 59 -6.03 3.18 -1.41
CA TYR A 59 -5.37 3.95 -2.46
C TYR A 59 -4.63 5.17 -1.90
N ARG A 60 -5.32 6.02 -1.14
CA ARG A 60 -4.74 7.24 -0.56
C ARG A 60 -3.58 6.93 0.37
N CYS A 61 -3.66 5.86 1.14
CA CYS A 61 -2.55 5.47 1.99
C CYS A 61 -1.36 4.98 1.15
N CYS A 62 -1.57 4.05 0.23
CA CYS A 62 -0.50 3.52 -0.63
C CYS A 62 0.20 4.63 -1.44
N ASP A 63 -0.56 5.60 -1.96
CA ASP A 63 -0.04 6.78 -2.67
C ASP A 63 0.89 7.63 -1.77
N VAL A 64 0.46 7.93 -0.54
CA VAL A 64 1.25 8.71 0.43
C VAL A 64 2.55 8.00 0.84
N TYR A 65 2.54 6.67 0.94
CA TYR A 65 3.70 5.87 1.34
C TYR A 65 4.57 5.43 0.14
N GLY A 66 4.22 5.80 -1.09
CA GLY A 66 5.02 5.52 -2.29
C GLY A 66 4.87 4.11 -2.85
N TYR A 67 3.78 3.40 -2.52
CA TYR A 67 3.46 2.08 -3.07
C TYR A 67 2.60 2.20 -4.32
N GLU A 68 3.20 2.63 -5.43
CA GLU A 68 2.50 2.93 -6.69
C GLU A 68 1.70 1.75 -7.26
N GLU A 69 2.25 0.53 -7.22
CA GLU A 69 1.55 -0.68 -7.69
C GLU A 69 0.29 -0.96 -6.85
N LEU A 70 0.42 -0.88 -5.52
CA LEU A 70 -0.71 -1.10 -4.60
C LEU A 70 -1.76 0.00 -4.73
N ALA A 71 -1.32 1.25 -4.89
CA ALA A 71 -2.21 2.39 -5.12
C ALA A 71 -3.01 2.18 -6.41
N THR A 72 -2.35 1.84 -7.51
CA THR A 72 -2.99 1.57 -8.79
C THR A 72 -4.07 0.49 -8.68
N MET A 73 -3.72 -0.65 -8.07
CA MET A 73 -4.68 -1.76 -7.89
C MET A 73 -5.86 -1.39 -6.98
N ALA A 74 -5.63 -0.60 -5.93
CA ALA A 74 -6.71 -0.10 -5.08
C ALA A 74 -7.61 0.92 -5.81
N GLY A 75 -7.02 1.75 -6.66
CA GLY A 75 -7.75 2.64 -7.56
C GLY A 75 -8.66 1.88 -8.52
N GLU A 76 -8.15 0.81 -9.14
CA GLU A 76 -8.95 -0.06 -10.02
C GLU A 76 -10.16 -0.70 -9.32
N VAL A 77 -10.03 -1.06 -8.03
CA VAL A 77 -11.15 -1.57 -7.22
C VAL A 77 -12.17 -0.46 -6.97
N CYS A 78 -11.70 0.74 -6.65
CA CYS A 78 -12.56 1.90 -6.42
C CYS A 78 -13.35 2.27 -7.68
N GLU A 79 -12.70 2.29 -8.84
CA GLU A 79 -13.33 2.54 -10.13
C GLU A 79 -14.37 1.48 -10.48
N ALA A 80 -14.04 0.19 -10.28
CA ALA A 80 -14.97 -0.90 -10.53
C ALA A 80 -16.22 -0.84 -9.63
N ALA A 81 -16.04 -0.48 -8.36
CA ALA A 81 -17.15 -0.29 -7.43
C ALA A 81 -18.01 0.92 -7.81
N ALA A 82 -17.40 2.03 -8.22
CA ALA A 82 -18.10 3.24 -8.67
C ALA A 82 -18.81 3.04 -10.02
N GLY A 83 -18.23 2.22 -10.91
CA GLY A 83 -18.78 1.86 -12.21
C GLY A 83 -19.92 0.86 -12.17
N CYS A 84 -20.37 0.45 -10.98
CA CYS A 84 -21.41 -0.57 -10.78
C CYS A 84 -21.09 -1.89 -11.50
N GLU A 85 -19.81 -2.27 -11.53
CA GLU A 85 -19.41 -3.57 -12.08
C GLU A 85 -19.98 -4.72 -11.23
N THR A 86 -20.02 -5.92 -11.81
CA THR A 86 -20.52 -7.09 -11.08
C THR A 86 -19.57 -7.46 -9.94
N GLN A 87 -20.15 -8.02 -8.87
CA GLN A 87 -19.42 -8.47 -7.68
C GLN A 87 -18.25 -9.40 -8.04
N ASP A 88 -18.38 -10.25 -9.06
CA ASP A 88 -17.31 -11.13 -9.53
C ASP A 88 -16.11 -10.36 -10.11
N VAL A 89 -16.36 -9.28 -10.86
CA VAL A 89 -15.28 -8.48 -11.44
C VAL A 89 -14.55 -7.71 -10.35
N VAL A 90 -15.30 -7.08 -9.44
CA VAL A 90 -14.77 -6.39 -8.26
C VAL A 90 -13.96 -7.36 -7.39
N GLY A 91 -14.49 -8.55 -7.13
CA GLY A 91 -13.81 -9.59 -6.35
C GLY A 91 -12.50 -10.04 -6.97
N ARG A 92 -12.43 -10.23 -8.29
CA ARG A 92 -11.14 -10.53 -8.97
C ARG A 92 -10.12 -9.42 -8.81
N LYS A 93 -10.53 -8.15 -8.86
CA LYS A 93 -9.65 -6.99 -8.64
C LYS A 93 -9.15 -6.94 -7.19
N VAL A 94 -10.04 -7.21 -6.22
CA VAL A 94 -9.65 -7.30 -4.79
C VAL A 94 -8.67 -8.44 -4.54
N ILE A 95 -8.85 -9.62 -5.15
CA ILE A 95 -7.89 -10.73 -5.04
C ILE A 95 -6.51 -10.33 -5.56
N ARG A 96 -6.44 -9.59 -6.68
CA ARG A 96 -5.17 -9.08 -7.22
C ARG A 96 -4.50 -8.11 -6.25
N LEU A 97 -5.27 -7.19 -5.67
CA LEU A 97 -4.78 -6.24 -4.66
C LEU A 97 -4.22 -6.97 -3.42
N VAL A 98 -4.96 -7.94 -2.87
CA VAL A 98 -4.51 -8.74 -1.72
C VAL A 98 -3.23 -9.51 -2.06
N GLY A 99 -3.16 -10.12 -3.25
CA GLY A 99 -1.97 -10.81 -3.71
C GLY A 99 -0.76 -9.88 -3.86
N ALA A 100 -0.95 -8.65 -4.34
CA ALA A 100 0.11 -7.65 -4.42
C ALA A 100 0.57 -7.17 -3.04
N PHE A 101 -0.37 -7.00 -2.11
CA PHE A 101 -0.05 -6.67 -0.73
C PHE A 101 0.81 -7.76 -0.09
N ALA A 102 0.42 -9.03 -0.22
CA ALA A 102 1.19 -10.15 0.34
C ALA A 102 2.63 -10.20 -0.20
N ARG A 103 2.83 -9.96 -1.50
CA ARG A 103 4.17 -9.88 -2.10
C ARG A 103 4.98 -8.71 -1.53
N THR A 104 4.35 -7.55 -1.41
CA THR A 104 4.99 -6.33 -0.90
C THR A 104 5.39 -6.48 0.57
N SER A 105 4.51 -7.06 1.40
CA SER A 105 4.79 -7.34 2.81
C SER A 105 5.91 -8.36 2.99
N ASN A 106 5.95 -9.43 2.18
CA ASN A 106 7.05 -10.39 2.24
C ASN A 106 8.41 -9.79 1.82
N GLN A 107 8.43 -8.91 0.82
CA GLN A 107 9.65 -8.20 0.44
C GLN A 107 10.12 -7.22 1.53
N ALA A 108 9.18 -6.52 2.18
CA ALA A 108 9.51 -5.62 3.28
C ALA A 108 10.15 -6.38 4.45
N VAL A 109 9.61 -7.56 4.82
CA VAL A 109 10.19 -8.41 5.87
C VAL A 109 11.57 -8.94 5.49
N ALA A 110 11.75 -9.41 4.24
CA ALA A 110 13.04 -9.93 3.77
C ALA A 110 14.15 -8.87 3.66
N ALA A 111 13.80 -7.58 3.64
CA ALA A 111 14.74 -6.46 3.60
C ALA A 111 15.17 -5.94 4.99
N THR A 112 14.68 -6.57 6.06
CA THR A 112 14.98 -6.24 7.47
C THR A 112 15.94 -7.24 8.07
#